data_AF-A0A928QLZ7-F1
#
_entry.id   AF-A0A928QLZ7-F1
#
_cell.length_a   1.000
_cell.length_b   1.000
_cell.length_c   1.000
_cell.angle_alpha   90.00
_cell.angle_beta   90.00
_cell.angle_gamma   90.00
#
_symmetry.space_group_name_H-M   'P 1'
#
loop_
_entity.id
_entity.type
_entity.pdbx_description
1 polymer ?
#
loop_
_entity_poly.entity_id
_entity_poly.type
_entity_poly.pdbx_seq_one_letter_code
_entity_poly.pdbx_strand_id
1 'polypeptide(L)' 'MSKLKEVNQKIEDAVVGGYKKIEEGVVSGYQKIEDGVVSGYRKIEDKFIDAFLAEEGESTEEARARLTGKEDAE' A
#
# COMPACT_ATOMS: atom_id res chain seq x y z
N MET A 1 -39.00 19.50 16.38
CA MET A 1 -38.05 19.01 17.39
C MET A 1 -37.70 20.16 18.33
N SER A 2 -37.17 19.91 19.54
CA SER A 2 -36.65 21.01 20.37
C SER A 2 -35.31 21.48 19.80
N LYS A 3 -34.99 22.79 19.94
CA LYS A 3 -33.72 23.37 19.48
C LYS A 3 -32.48 22.64 20.05
N LEU A 4 -32.58 22.14 21.28
CA LEU A 4 -31.50 21.35 21.90
C LEU A 4 -31.24 20.04 21.15
N LYS A 5 -32.30 19.37 20.67
CA LYS A 5 -32.15 18.13 19.91
C LYS A 5 -31.47 18.36 18.56
N GLU A 6 -31.76 19.48 17.91
CA GLU A 6 -31.11 19.85 16.64
C GLU A 6 -29.63 20.20 16.82
N VAL A 7 -29.29 20.91 17.89
CA VAL A 7 -27.89 21.21 18.23
C VAL A 7 -27.12 19.93 18.55
N ASN A 8 -27.70 19.02 19.34
CA ASN A 8 -27.07 17.74 19.64
C ASN A 8 -26.82 16.89 18.38
N GLN A 9 -27.77 16.83 17.45
CA GLN A 9 -27.58 16.11 16.19
C GLN A 9 -26.40 16.68 15.39
N LYS A 10 -26.28 18.01 15.31
CA LYS A 10 -25.14 18.64 14.60
C LYS A 10 -23.80 18.31 15.24
N ILE A 11 -23.75 18.24 16.57
CA ILE A 11 -22.54 17.83 17.30
C ILE A 11 -22.21 16.37 17.00
N GLU A 12 -23.20 15.48 17.04
CA GLU A 12 -23.05 14.07 16.68
C GLU A 12 -22.49 13.91 15.26
N ASP A 13 -23.12 14.55 14.28
CA ASP A 13 -22.70 14.49 12.88
C ASP A 13 -21.26 15.01 12.69
N ALA A 14 -20.90 16.10 13.37
CA ALA A 14 -19.55 16.67 13.32
C ALA A 14 -18.51 15.73 13.96
N VAL A 15 -18.84 15.11 15.09
CA VAL A 15 -17.95 14.17 15.79
C VAL A 15 -17.75 12.91 14.95
N VAL A 16 -18.83 12.30 14.46
CA VAL A 16 -18.77 11.11 13.59
C VAL A 16 -18.02 11.43 12.30
N GLY A 17 -18.28 12.58 11.68
CA GLY A 17 -17.56 13.03 10.48
C GLY A 17 -16.07 13.26 10.74
N GLY A 18 -15.71 13.81 11.90
CA GLY A 18 -14.32 13.98 12.33
C GLY A 18 -13.60 12.64 12.45
N TYR A 19 -14.22 11.65 13.13
CA TYR A 19 -13.64 10.31 13.26
C TYR A 19 -13.45 9.61 11.92
N LYS A 20 -14.45 9.66 11.03
CA LYS A 20 -14.34 9.07 9.68
C LYS A 20 -13.16 9.65 8.89
N LYS A 21 -12.96 10.96 8.93
CA LYS A 21 -11.82 11.61 8.25
C LYS A 21 -10.47 11.17 8.82
N ILE A 22 -10.38 10.99 10.14
CA ILE A 22 -9.17 10.47 10.78
C ILE A 22 -8.90 9.04 10.33
N GLU A 23 -9.93 8.18 10.34
CA GLU A 23 -9.83 6.79 9.88
C GLU A 23 -9.35 6.71 8.42
N GLU A 24 -10.01 7.42 7.51
CA GLU A 24 -9.64 7.49 6.09
C GLU A 24 -8.19 7.97 5.90
N GLY A 25 -7.79 9.02 6.63
CA GLY A 25 -6.43 9.55 6.58
C GLY A 25 -5.38 8.55 7.07
N VAL A 26 -5.67 7.83 8.15
CA VAL A 26 -4.78 6.80 8.72
C VAL A 26 -4.65 5.62 7.76
N VAL A 27 -5.76 5.09 7.25
CA VAL A 27 -5.74 3.96 6.31
C VAL A 27 -5.00 4.32 5.02
N SER A 28 -5.29 5.48 4.43
CA SER A 28 -4.59 5.94 3.23
C SER A 28 -3.09 6.18 3.49
N GLY A 29 -2.74 6.69 4.67
CA GLY A 29 -1.35 6.87 5.09
C GLY A 29 -0.59 5.55 5.15
N TYR A 30 -1.18 4.53 5.79
CA TYR A 30 -0.58 3.18 5.86
C TYR A 30 -0.41 2.54 4.49
N GLN A 31 -1.43 2.59 3.64
CA GLN A 31 -1.37 2.04 2.27
C GLN A 31 -0.23 2.66 1.46
N LYS A 32 -0.07 4.00 1.52
CA LYS A 32 1.03 4.68 0.82
C LYS A 32 2.42 4.26 1.31
N ILE A 33 2.56 4.03 2.62
CA ILE A 33 3.81 3.57 3.21
C ILE A 33 4.10 2.14 2.73
N GLU A 34 3.11 1.26 2.80
CA GLU A 34 3.21 -0.12 2.32
C GLU A 34 3.62 -0.18 0.85
N ASP A 35 2.89 0.52 -0.02
CA ASP A 35 3.18 0.59 -1.46
C ASP A 35 4.62 1.09 -1.73
N GLY A 36 5.03 2.13 -1.00
CA GLY A 36 6.37 2.70 -1.12
C GLY A 36 7.47 1.73 -0.69
N VAL A 37 7.28 1.02 0.42
CA VAL A 37 8.24 0.03 0.94
C VAL A 37 8.33 -1.18 0.01
N VAL A 38 7.19 -1.75 -0.40
CA VAL A 38 7.15 -2.93 -1.28
C VAL A 38 7.75 -2.61 -2.65
N SER A 39 7.39 -1.46 -3.24
CA SER A 39 7.97 -1.02 -4.52
C SER A 39 9.48 -0.76 -4.40
N GLY A 40 9.91 -0.13 -3.30
CA GLY A 40 11.32 0.13 -3.02
C GLY A 40 12.12 -1.17 -2.91
N TYR A 41 11.60 -2.14 -2.16
CA TYR A 41 12.20 -3.46 -2.02
C TYR A 41 12.30 -4.19 -3.35
N ARG A 42 11.20 -4.24 -4.13
CA ARG A 42 11.18 -4.90 -5.46
C ARG A 42 12.26 -4.34 -6.39
N LYS A 43 12.46 -3.01 -6.40
CA LYS A 43 13.54 -2.38 -7.18
C LYS A 43 14.95 -2.76 -6.74
N ILE A 44 15.17 -2.91 -5.42
CA ILE A 44 16.47 -3.35 -4.89
C ILE A 44 16.72 -4.80 -5.28
N GLU A 45 15.70 -5.63 -5.14
CA GLU A 45 15.72 -7.04 -5.52
C GLU A 45 15.98 -7.22 -7.02
N ASP A 46 15.28 -6.48 -7.89
CA ASP A 46 15.48 -6.50 -9.34
C ASP A 46 16.94 -6.20 -9.70
N LYS A 47 17.51 -5.14 -9.10
CA LYS A 47 18.93 -4.78 -9.31
C LYS A 47 19.89 -5.84 -8.80
N PHE A 48 19.56 -6.51 -7.70
CA PHE A 48 20.40 -7.57 -7.15
C PHE A 48 20.39 -8.81 -8.06
N ILE A 49 19.21 -9.19 -8.56
CA ILE A 49 19.06 -10.29 -9.51
C ILE A 49 19.85 -9.99 -10.78
N ASP A 50 19.63 -8.83 -11.39
CA ASP A 50 20.32 -8.40 -12.61
C ASP A 50 21.84 -8.36 -12.45
N ALA A 51 22.34 -7.83 -11.33
CA ALA A 51 23.78 -7.69 -11.12
C ALA A 51 24.51 -8.99 -10.74
N PHE A 52 23.83 -9.95 -10.10
CA PHE A 52 24.51 -11.08 -9.45
C PHE A 52 23.96 -12.47 -9.78
N LEU A 53 22.69 -12.59 -10.18
CA LEU A 53 22.01 -13.88 -10.27
C LEU A 53 21.47 -14.21 -11.67
N ALA A 54 21.28 -13.19 -12.52
CA ALA A 54 20.88 -13.37 -13.91
C ALA A 54 21.99 -14.05 -14.72
N GLU A 55 21.62 -15.04 -15.52
CA GLU A 55 22.52 -15.72 -16.46
C GLU A 55 22.64 -14.93 -17.78
N GLU A 56 23.63 -15.26 -18.61
CA GLU A 56 23.87 -14.53 -19.87
C GLU A 56 22.67 -14.65 -20.82
N GLY A 57 22.11 -13.51 -21.21
CA GLY A 57 20.92 -13.46 -22.07
C GLY A 57 19.59 -13.69 -21.34
N GLU A 58 19.60 -13.87 -20.02
CA GLU A 58 18.41 -13.98 -19.19
C GLU A 58 17.95 -12.60 -18.70
N SER A 59 16.66 -12.32 -18.79
CA SER A 59 16.07 -11.12 -18.20
C SER A 59 15.92 -11.23 -16.68
N THR A 60 15.79 -10.09 -15.99
CA THR A 60 15.56 -10.07 -14.54
C THR A 60 14.29 -10.83 -14.12
N GLU A 61 13.25 -10.80 -14.96
CA GLU A 61 11.98 -11.52 -14.72
C GLU A 61 12.17 -13.04 -14.87
N GLU A 62 12.84 -13.49 -15.93
CA GLU A 62 13.15 -14.92 -16.12
C GLU A 62 14.04 -15.45 -14.99
N ALA A 63 15.07 -14.69 -14.61
CA ALA A 63 15.94 -15.03 -13.49
C ALA A 63 15.15 -15.13 -12.18
N ARG A 64 14.22 -14.20 -11.92
CA ARG A 64 13.32 -14.22 -10.77
C ARG A 64 12.41 -15.47 -10.76
N ALA A 65 11.79 -15.79 -11.89
CA ALA A 65 10.93 -16.97 -12.01
C ALA A 65 11.72 -18.26 -11.74
N ARG A 66 12.93 -18.38 -12.30
CA ARG A 66 13.87 -19.49 -12.05
C ARG A 66 14.27 -19.61 -10.58
N LEU A 67 14.64 -18.50 -9.94
CA LEU A 67 15.09 -18.47 -8.54
C LEU A 67 13.97 -18.78 -7.54
N THR A 68 12.74 -18.35 -7.84
CA THR A 68 11.59 -18.51 -6.94
C THR A 68 10.79 -19.78 -7.19
N GLY A 69 10.99 -20.44 -8.34
CA GLY A 69 10.21 -21.61 -8.76
C GLY A 69 8.74 -21.29 -9.01
N LYS A 70 8.40 -20.01 -9.19
CA LYS A 70 7.06 -19.52 -9.52
C LYS A 70 7.14 -18.87 -10.89
N GLU A 71 6.36 -19.35 -11.84
CA GLU A 71 6.02 -18.56 -13.02
C GLU A 71 5.21 -17.37 -12.50
N ASP A 72 5.67 -16.14 -12.83
CA ASP A 72 5.21 -14.91 -12.19
C ASP A 72 3.68 -14.86 -12.06
N ALA A 73 3.19 -14.97 -10.82
CA ALA A 73 1.80 -14.70 -10.51
C ALA A 73 1.59 -13.19 -10.66
N GLU A 74 0.82 -12.81 -11.68
CA GLU A 74 0.29 -11.45 -11.91
C GLU A 74 -0.36 -10.84 -10.66
#